data_AF-A0A956SY37-F1
#
_entry.id   AF-A0A956SY37-F1
#
_cell.length_a   1.000
_cell.length_b   1.000
_cell.length_c   1.000
_cell.angle_alpha   90.00
_cell.angle_beta   90.00
_cell.angle_gamma   90.00
#
_symmetry.space_group_name_H-M   'P 1'
#
loop_
_entity.id
_entity.type
_entity.pdbx_description
1 polymer ?
#
loop_
_entity_poly.entity_id
_entity_poly.type
_entity_poly.pdbx_seq_one_letter_code
_entity_poly.pdbx_strand_id
1 'polypeptide(L)'
;MNCLFCGHQLPYEPIQTCPGCEMEHEPVPPVSTVNHVSQMLYACELLEAGELDEESFFEVTSAFLDKFEAFSQRWKLSEQSLVDSANPAIREKFGAVLEELDQALGIGYGAVEALEAVGSQGFDALAQAQELLRSFYQNSCAASAKLFEQLDSFHGADGGDSGLLNLPTV
;
A
#
# COMPACT_ATOMS: atom_id res chain seq x y z
N MET A 1 6.90 -9.47 -4.82
CA MET A 1 6.07 -8.37 -5.36
C MET A 1 6.14 -8.38 -6.88
N ASN A 2 5.42 -7.52 -7.62
CA ASN A 2 5.57 -7.45 -9.08
C ASN A 2 6.09 -6.07 -9.48
N CYS A 3 6.81 -6.01 -10.60
CA CYS A 3 7.15 -4.76 -11.25
C CYS A 3 5.89 -4.15 -11.87
N LEU A 4 5.54 -2.92 -11.55
CA LEU A 4 4.37 -2.24 -12.10
C LEU A 4 4.55 -1.88 -13.59
N PHE A 5 5.79 -1.76 -14.05
CA PHE A 5 6.12 -1.38 -15.43
C PHE A 5 5.99 -2.55 -16.42
N CYS A 6 6.23 -3.80 -15.99
CA CYS A 6 6.23 -4.95 -16.91
C CYS A 6 5.56 -6.22 -16.36
N GLY A 7 5.03 -6.17 -15.14
CA GLY A 7 4.36 -7.30 -14.49
C GLY A 7 5.29 -8.42 -14.01
N HIS A 8 6.60 -8.34 -14.26
CA HIS A 8 7.56 -9.38 -13.86
C HIS A 8 7.55 -9.61 -12.34
N GLN A 9 7.63 -10.88 -11.93
CA GLN A 9 7.68 -11.24 -10.52
C GLN A 9 9.05 -10.88 -9.93
N LEU A 10 9.01 -10.06 -8.89
CA LEU A 10 10.18 -9.54 -8.19
C LEU A 10 10.32 -10.23 -6.81
N PRO A 11 11.51 -10.71 -6.42
CA PRO A 11 11.79 -11.13 -5.04
C PRO A 11 11.59 -9.99 -4.02
N TYR A 12 11.61 -10.30 -2.73
CA TYR A 12 11.41 -9.32 -1.64
C TYR A 12 12.72 -8.68 -1.13
N GLU A 13 13.88 -9.11 -1.64
CA GLU A 13 15.22 -8.70 -1.21
C GLU A 13 15.92 -7.90 -2.31
N PRO A 14 16.85 -6.99 -1.98
CA PRO A 14 16.95 -5.68 -2.61
C PRO A 14 17.12 -5.77 -4.12
N ILE A 15 16.06 -5.38 -4.84
CA ILE A 15 16.06 -5.31 -6.29
C ILE A 15 16.36 -3.86 -6.64
N GLN A 16 17.52 -3.66 -7.25
CA GLN A 16 17.88 -2.37 -7.83
C GLN A 16 17.38 -2.26 -9.28
N THR A 17 17.20 -3.38 -9.97
CA THR A 17 16.81 -3.39 -11.39
C THR A 17 15.87 -4.56 -11.69
N CYS A 18 14.77 -4.28 -12.40
CA CYS A 18 13.84 -5.32 -12.84
C CYS A 18 14.47 -6.18 -13.95
N PRO A 19 14.58 -7.51 -13.81
CA PRO A 19 15.14 -8.36 -14.86
C PRO A 19 14.22 -8.52 -16.10
N GLY A 20 12.96 -8.06 -16.01
CA GLY A 20 12.01 -8.11 -17.11
C GLY A 20 12.09 -6.93 -18.07
N CYS A 21 12.17 -5.70 -17.53
CA CYS A 21 12.20 -4.47 -18.33
C CYS A 21 13.45 -3.61 -18.11
N GLU A 22 14.41 -4.08 -17.31
CA GLU A 22 15.66 -3.37 -16.98
C GLU A 22 15.44 -2.02 -16.27
N MET A 23 14.22 -1.71 -15.85
CA MET A 23 13.91 -0.51 -15.07
C MET A 23 14.64 -0.56 -13.73
N GLU A 24 15.40 0.50 -13.44
CA GLU A 24 15.96 0.72 -12.11
C GLU A 24 14.84 1.12 -11.14
N HIS A 25 14.82 0.46 -9.99
CA HIS A 25 13.85 0.77 -8.93
C HIS A 25 14.58 1.49 -7.81
N GLU A 26 14.36 2.81 -7.75
CA GLU A 26 14.82 3.61 -6.63
C GLU A 26 13.70 3.76 -5.59
N PRO A 27 14.00 3.54 -4.29
CA PRO A 27 13.05 3.84 -3.24
C PRO A 27 12.88 5.35 -3.14
N VAL A 28 11.68 5.83 -3.46
CA VAL A 28 11.31 7.23 -3.32
C VAL A 28 10.96 7.52 -1.84
N PRO A 29 11.59 8.51 -1.18
CA PRO A 29 11.28 8.85 0.21
C PRO A 29 9.78 9.10 0.42
N PRO A 30 9.16 8.74 1.54
CA PRO A 30 9.77 8.19 2.77
C PRO A 30 9.95 6.66 2.72
N VAL A 31 9.72 6.03 1.56
CA VAL A 31 9.85 4.58 1.42
C VAL A 31 11.32 4.17 1.47
N SER A 32 11.65 3.18 2.29
CA SER A 32 13.03 2.70 2.47
C SER A 32 13.39 1.46 1.62
N THR A 33 12.38 0.80 1.06
CA THR A 33 12.52 -0.42 0.26
C THR A 33 11.59 -0.37 -0.94
N VAL A 34 12.00 -0.94 -2.07
CA VAL A 34 11.15 -1.02 -3.25
C VAL A 34 9.87 -1.80 -2.92
N ASN A 35 8.71 -1.15 -3.10
CA ASN A 35 7.37 -1.74 -3.00
C ASN A 35 6.46 -1.14 -4.08
N HIS A 36 5.16 -1.46 -4.10
CA HIS A 36 4.26 -0.89 -5.13
C HIS A 36 4.06 0.63 -4.95
N VAL A 37 4.04 1.14 -3.72
CA VAL A 37 3.92 2.59 -3.47
C VAL A 37 5.17 3.34 -3.95
N SER A 38 6.37 2.84 -3.68
CA SER A 38 7.60 3.48 -4.19
C SER A 38 7.68 3.43 -5.71
N GLN A 39 7.26 2.33 -6.34
CA GLN A 39 7.23 2.25 -7.80
C GLN A 39 6.25 3.25 -8.42
N MET A 40 5.08 3.44 -7.81
CA MET A 40 4.11 4.44 -8.26
C MET A 40 4.62 5.86 -8.04
N LEU A 41 5.20 6.16 -6.87
CA LEU A 41 5.85 7.45 -6.61
C LEU A 41 6.97 7.75 -7.61
N TYR A 42 7.77 6.74 -7.94
CA TYR A 42 8.83 6.88 -8.94
C TYR A 42 8.26 7.13 -10.35
N ALA A 43 7.18 6.46 -10.73
CA ALA A 43 6.49 6.74 -11.99
C ALA A 43 5.91 8.17 -12.04
N CYS A 44 5.43 8.72 -10.92
CA CYS A 44 5.05 10.13 -10.85
C CYS A 44 6.26 11.06 -11.10
N GLU A 45 7.41 10.79 -10.47
CA GLU A 45 8.64 11.59 -10.65
C GLU A 45 9.15 11.50 -12.10
N LEU A 46 9.10 10.32 -12.73
CA LEU A 46 9.47 10.15 -14.15
C LEU A 46 8.52 10.91 -15.09
N LEU A 47 7.21 10.91 -14.82
CA LEU A 47 6.25 11.69 -15.60
C LEU A 47 6.53 13.20 -15.47
N GLU A 48 6.80 13.69 -14.25
CA GLU A 48 7.18 15.10 -14.01
C GLU A 48 8.48 15.50 -14.70
N ALA A 49 9.45 14.59 -14.75
CA ALA A 49 10.71 14.79 -15.45
C ALA A 49 10.59 14.68 -16.99
N GLY A 50 9.47 14.15 -17.49
CA GLY A 50 9.29 13.84 -18.91
C GLY A 50 10.10 12.62 -19.39
N GLU A 51 10.50 11.76 -18.45
CA GLU A 51 11.23 10.51 -18.71
C GLU A 51 10.28 9.32 -18.90
N LEU A 52 9.01 9.48 -18.51
CA LEU A 52 7.92 8.55 -18.76
C LEU A 52 6.80 9.28 -19.52
N ASP A 53 6.36 8.73 -20.64
CA ASP A 53 5.21 9.28 -21.37
C ASP A 53 3.88 8.96 -20.66
N GLU A 54 2.83 9.70 -21.02
CA GLU A 54 1.51 9.58 -20.40
C GLU A 54 0.90 8.18 -20.57
N GLU A 55 1.07 7.54 -21.74
CA GLU A 55 0.54 6.21 -22.01
C GLU A 55 1.15 5.18 -21.06
N SER A 56 2.48 5.17 -20.97
CA SER A 56 3.24 4.31 -20.06
C SER A 56 2.91 4.60 -18.59
N PHE A 57 2.71 5.87 -18.23
CA PHE A 57 2.27 6.23 -16.88
C PHE A 57 0.88 5.67 -16.55
N PHE A 58 -0.08 5.72 -17.48
CA PHE A 58 -1.41 5.15 -17.26
C PHE A 58 -1.39 3.63 -17.18
N GLU A 59 -0.50 2.94 -17.91
CA GLU A 59 -0.31 1.49 -17.75
C GLU A 59 0.21 1.14 -16.36
N VAL A 60 1.23 1.86 -15.86
CA VAL A 60 1.76 1.69 -14.50
C VAL A 60 0.69 1.98 -13.44
N THR A 61 -0.07 3.05 -13.65
CA THR A 61 -1.20 3.42 -12.77
C THR A 61 -2.25 2.32 -12.74
N SER A 62 -2.66 1.80 -13.89
CA SER A 62 -3.62 0.68 -13.97
C SER A 62 -3.10 -0.54 -13.22
N ALA A 63 -1.82 -0.88 -13.37
CA ALA A 63 -1.22 -1.99 -12.64
C ALA A 63 -1.21 -1.77 -11.11
N PHE A 64 -0.99 -0.54 -10.66
CA PHE A 64 -1.08 -0.17 -9.23
C PHE A 64 -2.51 -0.31 -8.70
N LEU A 65 -3.49 0.23 -9.43
CA LEU A 65 -4.92 0.16 -9.12
C LEU A 65 -5.39 -1.29 -9.01
N ASP A 66 -4.97 -2.17 -9.92
CA ASP A 66 -5.29 -3.60 -9.85
C ASP A 66 -4.78 -4.25 -8.55
N LYS A 67 -3.60 -3.85 -8.05
CA LYS A 67 -3.08 -4.35 -6.77
C LYS A 67 -3.87 -3.80 -5.59
N PHE A 68 -4.24 -2.54 -5.64
CA PHE A 68 -5.04 -1.90 -4.60
C PHE A 68 -6.44 -2.52 -4.53
N GLU A 69 -7.08 -2.75 -5.68
CA GLU A 69 -8.39 -3.39 -5.78
C GLU A 69 -8.35 -4.85 -5.32
N ALA A 70 -7.33 -5.63 -5.74
CA ALA A 70 -7.16 -6.99 -5.25
C ALA A 70 -6.99 -7.06 -3.72
N PHE A 71 -6.30 -6.08 -3.12
CA PHE A 71 -6.23 -5.94 -1.68
C PHE A 71 -7.59 -5.59 -1.07
N SER A 72 -8.28 -4.58 -1.61
CA SER A 72 -9.62 -4.15 -1.20
C SER A 72 -10.62 -5.31 -1.19
N GLN A 73 -10.65 -6.11 -2.25
CA GLN A 73 -11.51 -7.27 -2.39
C GLN A 73 -11.16 -8.38 -1.40
N ARG A 74 -9.87 -8.68 -1.23
CA ARG A 74 -9.40 -9.71 -0.28
C ARG A 74 -9.89 -9.42 1.14
N TRP A 75 -9.94 -8.15 1.52
CA TRP A 75 -10.34 -7.70 2.85
C TRP A 75 -11.78 -7.17 2.93
N LYS A 76 -12.52 -7.20 1.81
CA LYS A 76 -13.91 -6.72 1.71
C LYS A 76 -14.10 -5.29 2.21
N LEU A 77 -13.14 -4.42 1.92
CA LEU A 77 -13.11 -3.04 2.43
C LEU A 77 -14.23 -2.16 1.87
N SER A 78 -14.82 -2.56 0.74
CA SER A 78 -16.01 -1.91 0.17
C SER A 78 -17.30 -2.21 0.94
N GLU A 79 -17.34 -3.28 1.74
CA GLU A 79 -18.52 -3.68 2.51
C GLU A 79 -18.49 -3.08 3.92
N GLN A 80 -17.31 -3.03 4.54
CA GLN A 80 -17.14 -2.60 5.93
C GLN A 80 -15.67 -2.23 6.24
N SER A 81 -15.48 -1.43 7.28
CA SER A 81 -14.15 -1.07 7.80
C SER A 81 -13.45 -2.27 8.44
N LEU A 82 -12.12 -2.20 8.60
CA LEU A 82 -11.35 -3.21 9.31
C LEU A 82 -11.83 -3.34 10.76
N VAL A 83 -12.08 -2.22 11.44
CA VAL A 83 -12.58 -2.19 12.82
C VAL A 83 -13.93 -2.90 12.94
N ASP A 84 -14.84 -2.63 12.01
CA ASP A 84 -16.19 -3.20 12.02
C ASP A 84 -16.18 -4.69 11.67
N SER A 85 -15.26 -5.10 10.80
CA SER A 85 -15.05 -6.51 10.44
C SER A 85 -14.48 -7.35 11.59
N ALA A 86 -13.75 -6.71 12.50
CA ALA A 86 -13.11 -7.38 13.62
C ALA A 86 -14.15 -7.88 14.64
N ASN A 87 -13.94 -9.09 15.14
CA ASN A 87 -14.76 -9.63 16.22
C ASN A 87 -14.59 -8.78 17.50
N PRO A 88 -15.55 -8.83 18.46
CA PRO A 88 -15.52 -7.97 19.64
C PRO A 88 -14.24 -8.06 20.48
N ALA A 89 -13.64 -9.25 20.61
CA ALA A 89 -12.43 -9.45 21.41
C ALA A 89 -11.18 -8.84 20.73
N ILE A 90 -11.09 -8.92 19.41
CA ILE A 90 -10.04 -8.25 18.63
C ILE A 90 -10.25 -6.75 18.67
N ARG A 91 -11.50 -6.28 18.52
CA ARG A 91 -11.82 -4.84 18.57
C ARG A 91 -11.50 -4.24 19.94
N GLU A 92 -11.80 -4.94 21.02
CA GLU A 92 -11.48 -4.49 22.38
C GLU A 92 -9.97 -4.26 22.58
N LYS A 93 -9.13 -5.12 22.00
CA LYS A 93 -7.67 -5.07 22.18
C LYS A 93 -6.95 -4.19 21.16
N PHE A 94 -7.35 -4.28 19.90
CA PHE A 94 -6.63 -3.70 18.76
C PHE A 94 -7.43 -2.60 18.04
N GLY A 95 -8.64 -2.25 18.51
CA GLY A 95 -9.57 -1.35 17.83
C GLY A 95 -8.95 -0.02 17.44
N ALA A 96 -8.20 0.63 18.34
CA ALA A 96 -7.54 1.90 18.05
C ALA A 96 -6.53 1.79 16.88
N VAL A 97 -5.78 0.69 16.80
CA VAL A 97 -4.82 0.48 15.71
C VAL A 97 -5.53 0.13 14.40
N LEU A 98 -6.63 -0.63 14.48
CA LEU A 98 -7.48 -0.90 13.32
C LEU A 98 -8.11 0.40 12.78
N GLU A 99 -8.51 1.33 13.64
CA GLU A 99 -9.01 2.65 13.23
C GLU A 99 -7.93 3.47 12.50
N GLU A 100 -6.68 3.43 12.98
CA GLU A 100 -5.56 4.06 12.29
C GLU A 100 -5.28 3.43 10.92
N LEU A 101 -5.42 2.09 10.80
CA LEU A 101 -5.32 1.40 9.50
C LEU A 101 -6.46 1.79 8.57
N ASP A 102 -7.69 1.90 9.05
CA ASP A 102 -8.84 2.37 8.26
C ASP A 102 -8.62 3.81 7.77
N GLN A 103 -8.08 4.69 8.60
CA GLN A 103 -7.70 6.04 8.19
C GLN A 103 -6.63 6.03 7.10
N ALA A 104 -5.59 5.19 7.24
CA ALA A 104 -4.58 5.03 6.21
C ALA A 104 -5.21 4.55 4.90
N LEU A 105 -6.12 3.58 4.95
CA LEU A 105 -6.84 3.09 3.76
C LEU A 105 -7.67 4.19 3.09
N GLY A 106 -8.35 5.03 3.87
CA GLY A 106 -9.06 6.21 3.35
C GLY A 106 -8.14 7.15 2.57
N ILE A 107 -6.92 7.39 3.06
CA ILE A 107 -5.89 8.16 2.33
C ILE A 107 -5.46 7.42 1.06
N GLY A 108 -5.31 6.10 1.11
CA GLY A 108 -5.01 5.25 -0.05
C GLY A 108 -6.07 5.37 -1.15
N TYR A 109 -7.36 5.36 -0.81
CA TYR A 109 -8.45 5.60 -1.77
C TYR A 109 -8.36 7.00 -2.39
N GLY A 110 -8.11 8.04 -1.59
CA GLY A 110 -7.88 9.38 -2.12
C GLY A 110 -6.67 9.46 -3.07
N ALA A 111 -5.61 8.70 -2.79
CA ALA A 111 -4.45 8.61 -3.69
C ALA A 111 -4.83 7.99 -5.03
N VAL A 112 -5.65 6.92 -5.03
CA VAL A 112 -6.18 6.30 -6.25
C VAL A 112 -7.03 7.29 -7.05
N GLU A 113 -7.97 7.97 -6.41
CA GLU A 113 -8.81 8.99 -7.06
C GLU A 113 -7.97 10.10 -7.71
N ALA A 114 -6.91 10.55 -7.02
CA ALA A 114 -6.00 11.56 -7.55
C ALA A 114 -5.18 11.05 -8.74
N LEU A 115 -4.72 9.79 -8.70
CA LEU A 115 -4.02 9.15 -9.83
C LEU A 115 -4.92 9.04 -11.08
N GLU A 116 -6.18 8.63 -10.90
CA GLU A 116 -7.15 8.57 -11.99
C GLU A 116 -7.47 9.95 -12.58
N ALA A 117 -7.44 10.99 -11.74
CA ALA A 117 -7.70 12.36 -12.14
C ALA A 117 -6.58 12.99 -13.01
N VAL A 118 -5.36 12.44 -13.01
CA VAL A 118 -4.18 13.01 -13.71
C VAL A 118 -4.47 13.30 -15.18
N GLY A 119 -5.15 12.40 -15.90
CA GLY A 119 -5.45 12.60 -17.33
C GLY A 119 -6.40 13.77 -17.62
N SER A 120 -7.16 14.23 -16.62
CA SER A 120 -8.14 15.32 -16.76
C SER A 120 -7.72 16.61 -16.06
N GLN A 121 -6.94 16.50 -14.99
CA GLN A 121 -6.55 17.61 -14.10
C GLN A 121 -5.04 17.91 -14.16
N GLY A 122 -4.26 17.09 -14.86
CA GLY A 122 -2.83 17.30 -15.09
C GLY A 122 -1.99 17.24 -13.81
N PHE A 123 -0.96 18.09 -13.77
CA PHE A 123 0.06 18.08 -12.71
C PHE A 123 -0.46 18.45 -11.31
N ASP A 124 -1.58 19.16 -11.19
CA ASP A 124 -2.18 19.44 -9.88
C ASP A 124 -2.67 18.15 -9.22
N ALA A 125 -3.33 17.28 -9.98
CA ALA A 125 -3.75 15.96 -9.49
C ALA A 125 -2.56 15.03 -9.26
N LEU A 126 -1.51 15.14 -10.07
CA LEU A 126 -0.28 14.36 -9.87
C LEU A 126 0.41 14.73 -8.55
N ALA A 127 0.52 16.02 -8.24
CA ALA A 127 1.08 16.50 -6.98
C ALA A 127 0.26 16.00 -5.78
N GLN A 128 -1.07 16.07 -5.88
CA GLN A 128 -1.97 15.54 -4.86
C GLN A 128 -1.81 14.02 -4.69
N ALA A 129 -1.71 13.26 -5.78
CA ALA A 129 -1.49 11.82 -5.75
C ALA A 129 -0.19 11.48 -5.02
N GLN A 130 0.90 12.20 -5.31
CA GLN A 130 2.18 12.00 -4.63
C GLN A 130 2.09 12.26 -3.12
N GLU A 131 1.44 13.35 -2.71
CA GLU A 131 1.25 13.67 -1.29
C GLU A 131 0.47 12.58 -0.55
N LEU A 132 -0.63 12.13 -1.16
CA LEU A 132 -1.49 11.09 -0.58
C LEU A 132 -0.80 9.72 -0.56
N LEU A 133 -0.04 9.35 -1.59
CA LEU A 133 0.75 8.11 -1.60
C LEU A 133 1.81 8.10 -0.48
N ARG A 134 2.53 9.22 -0.28
CA ARG A 134 3.53 9.35 0.79
C ARG A 134 2.86 9.27 2.17
N SER A 135 1.72 9.94 2.34
CA SER A 135 0.92 9.92 3.58
C SER A 135 0.35 8.53 3.87
N PHE A 136 -0.18 7.85 2.85
CA PHE A 136 -0.69 6.48 2.93
C PHE A 136 0.41 5.54 3.42
N TYR A 137 1.60 5.59 2.82
CA TYR A 137 2.72 4.75 3.23
C TYR A 137 3.14 5.03 4.69
N GLN A 138 3.28 6.29 5.08
CA GLN A 138 3.69 6.65 6.44
C GLN A 138 2.68 6.17 7.48
N ASN A 139 1.39 6.42 7.26
CA ASN A 139 0.34 6.06 8.20
C ASN A 139 0.13 4.55 8.27
N SER A 140 0.13 3.85 7.12
CA SER A 140 0.01 2.39 7.09
C SER A 140 1.19 1.70 7.76
N CYS A 141 2.43 2.18 7.55
CA CYS A 141 3.60 1.64 8.23
C CYS A 141 3.56 1.88 9.74
N ALA A 142 3.22 3.11 10.17
CA ALA A 142 3.15 3.45 11.59
C ALA A 142 2.07 2.63 12.32
N ALA A 143 0.89 2.51 11.74
CA ALA A 143 -0.20 1.71 12.30
C ALA A 143 0.15 0.21 12.32
N SER A 144 0.77 -0.31 11.25
CA SER A 144 1.22 -1.70 11.21
C SER A 144 2.29 -1.99 12.27
N ALA A 145 3.24 -1.09 12.48
CA ALA A 145 4.26 -1.24 13.53
C ALA A 145 3.64 -1.32 14.93
N LYS A 146 2.66 -0.43 15.22
CA LYS A 146 1.89 -0.49 16.47
C LYS A 146 1.11 -1.80 16.61
N LEU A 147 0.53 -2.31 15.52
CA LEU A 147 -0.19 -3.58 15.53
C LEU A 147 0.74 -4.73 15.90
N PHE A 148 1.92 -4.81 15.28
CA PHE A 148 2.91 -5.84 15.58
C PHE A 148 3.39 -5.76 17.03
N GLU A 149 3.67 -4.56 17.55
CA GLU A 149 4.06 -4.38 18.95
C GLU A 149 2.97 -4.87 19.93
N GLN A 150 1.70 -4.58 19.64
CA GLN A 150 0.59 -5.08 20.46
C GLN A 150 0.40 -6.59 20.35
N LEU A 151 0.60 -7.18 19.16
CA LEU A 151 0.55 -8.63 18.95
C LEU A 151 1.68 -9.34 19.71
N ASP A 152 2.90 -8.81 19.67
CA ASP A 152 4.04 -9.36 20.40
C ASP A 152 3.84 -9.29 21.91
N SER A 153 3.32 -8.17 22.42
CA SER A 153 2.95 -8.03 23.83
C SER A 153 1.84 -9.01 24.23
N PHE A 154 0.90 -9.30 23.33
CA PHE A 154 -0.17 -10.24 23.59
C PHE A 154 0.34 -11.69 23.69
N HIS A 155 1.21 -12.11 22.77
CA HIS A 155 1.84 -13.44 22.82
C HIS A 155 2.83 -13.60 23.97
N GLY A 156 3.49 -12.53 24.40
CA GLY A 156 4.40 -12.55 25.55
C GLY A 156 3.70 -12.64 26.91
N ALA A 157 2.45 -12.18 27.02
CA ALA A 157 1.68 -12.17 28.26
C ALA A 157 0.89 -13.48 28.50
N ASP A 158 0.42 -14.12 27.44
CA ASP A 158 -0.35 -15.38 27.50
C ASP A 158 0.56 -16.56 27.15
N GLY A 159 1.24 -17.12 28.16
CA GLY A 159 2.10 -18.31 28.05
C GLY A 159 1.37 -19.63 27.72
N GLY A 160 0.28 -19.62 26.94
CA GLY A 160 -0.47 -20.81 26.59
C GLY A 160 -1.62 -20.56 25.61
N ASP A 161 -1.59 -21.32 24.51
CA ASP A 161 -2.70 -21.68 23.62
C ASP A 161 -3.42 -20.52 22.88
N SER A 162 -2.77 -19.99 21.85
CA SER A 162 -3.33 -18.98 20.94
C SER A 162 -4.28 -19.61 19.90
N GLY A 163 -5.43 -20.11 20.35
CA GLY A 163 -6.57 -20.50 19.48
C GLY A 163 -7.28 -19.33 18.79
N LEU A 164 -6.78 -18.10 18.94
CA LEU A 164 -7.41 -16.86 18.45
C LEU A 164 -6.88 -16.39 17.08
N LEU A 165 -5.78 -16.97 16.58
CA LEU A 165 -5.21 -16.65 15.27
C LEU A 165 -5.32 -17.83 14.31
N ASN A 166 -6.53 -18.35 14.12
CA ASN A 166 -6.84 -19.03 12.86
C ASN A 166 -7.04 -17.97 11.77
N LEU A 167 -5.96 -17.27 11.41
CA LEU A 167 -5.91 -16.55 10.15
C LEU A 167 -5.96 -17.60 9.04
N PRO A 168 -6.85 -17.48 8.05
CA PRO A 168 -6.91 -18.45 6.97
C PRO A 168 -5.59 -18.45 6.20
N THR A 169 -4.83 -19.55 6.34
CA THR A 169 -3.70 -19.86 5.47
C THR A 169 -4.23 -20.49 4.19
N VAL A 170 -4.48 -19.68 3.16
CA VAL A 170 -4.36 -20.06 1.74
C VAL A 170 -4.01 -18.82 0.93
#